data_AF-A0A966ZDP9-F1
#
_entry.id   AF-A0A966ZDP9-F1
#
_cell.length_a   1.000
_cell.length_b   1.000
_cell.length_c   1.000
_cell.angle_alpha   90.00
_cell.angle_beta   90.00
_cell.angle_gamma   90.00
#
_symmetry.space_group_name_H-M   'P 1'
#
loop_
_entity.id
_entity.type
_entity.pdbx_description
1 polymer ?
#
loop_
_entity_poly.entity_id
_entity_poly.type
_entity_poly.pdbx_seq_one_letter_code
_entity_poly.pdbx_strand_id
1 'polypeptide(L)'
;MRYFERRELKRVLFRAYQRRIRLAALLFLSSRFAVPQAYVDSKVCTPCHTEIAAKWGKTGMANTYAPATSIPKFEYRHAPSGEIFTGNGTTLRRYQQGPKGEPVNVLEKTLEFRFGSGEHSSSYFGRDALGNLIELPVSWYSEKGGTWAMSPGFETAQHAGFTRKVNPQCLFCHNAISPVGTTGKAVGIDCQRCHGPGSDHAANPT
;
A
#
# COMPACT_ATOMS: atom_id res chain seq x y z
N MET A 1 23.54 -54.79 -51.91
CA MET A 1 23.93 -53.43 -51.45
C MET A 1 22.72 -52.53 -51.10
N ARG A 2 21.70 -52.39 -51.97
CA ARG A 2 20.54 -51.47 -51.78
C ARG A 2 19.55 -51.77 -50.63
N TYR A 3 19.68 -52.88 -49.92
CA TYR A 3 18.79 -53.24 -48.78
C TYR A 3 19.36 -52.74 -47.44
N PHE A 4 20.69 -52.78 -47.28
CA PHE A 4 21.38 -52.34 -46.06
C PHE A 4 21.27 -50.81 -45.87
N GLU A 5 21.46 -50.04 -46.94
CA GLU A 5 21.29 -48.58 -46.95
C GLU A 5 19.87 -48.13 -46.54
N ARG A 6 18.83 -48.84 -47.00
CA ARG A 6 17.44 -48.52 -46.63
C ARG A 6 17.14 -48.78 -45.16
N ARG A 7 17.84 -49.72 -44.53
CA ARG A 7 17.68 -50.06 -43.10
C ARG A 7 18.38 -49.03 -42.22
N GLU A 8 19.57 -48.60 -42.61
CA GLU A 8 20.32 -47.49 -42.00
C GLU A 8 19.53 -46.17 -42.09
N LEU A 9 19.02 -45.81 -43.27
CA LEU A 9 18.24 -44.58 -43.47
C LEU A 9 16.97 -44.55 -42.60
N LYS A 10 16.24 -45.66 -42.50
CA LYS A 10 15.08 -45.77 -41.62
C LYS A 10 15.43 -45.62 -40.14
N ARG A 11 16.58 -46.13 -39.69
CA ARG A 11 17.05 -45.95 -38.30
C ARG A 11 17.42 -44.50 -38.01
N VAL A 12 18.10 -43.82 -38.94
CA VAL A 12 18.47 -42.41 -38.80
C VAL A 12 17.21 -41.53 -38.75
N LEU A 13 16.26 -41.75 -39.66
CA LEU A 13 14.98 -41.01 -39.68
C LEU A 13 14.13 -41.29 -38.44
N PHE A 14 14.09 -42.54 -37.96
CA PHE A 14 13.37 -42.89 -36.73
C PHE A 14 14.00 -42.25 -35.49
N ARG A 15 15.34 -42.23 -35.38
CA ARG A 15 16.04 -41.53 -34.28
C ARG A 15 15.84 -40.01 -34.35
N ALA A 16 15.81 -39.42 -35.54
CA ALA A 16 15.52 -38.00 -35.72
C ALA A 16 14.06 -37.66 -35.35
N TYR A 17 13.10 -38.52 -35.73
CA TYR A 17 11.69 -38.40 -35.36
C TYR A 17 11.50 -38.54 -33.84
N GLN A 18 12.13 -39.53 -33.21
CA GLN A 18 12.11 -39.70 -31.76
C GLN A 18 12.76 -38.53 -31.00
N ARG A 19 13.83 -37.93 -31.54
CA ARG A 19 14.43 -36.70 -30.98
C ARG A 19 13.48 -35.51 -31.07
N ARG A 20 12.76 -35.35 -32.19
CA ARG A 20 11.74 -34.30 -32.37
C ARG A 20 10.54 -34.48 -31.42
N ILE A 21 10.07 -35.72 -31.23
CA ILE A 21 9.00 -36.02 -30.25
C ILE A 21 9.46 -35.73 -28.82
N ARG A 22 10.69 -36.09 -28.45
CA ARG A 22 11.23 -35.80 -27.11
C ARG A 22 11.36 -34.30 -26.84
N LEU A 23 11.76 -33.50 -27.84
CA LEU A 23 11.79 -32.04 -27.74
C LEU A 23 10.38 -31.41 -27.63
N ALA A 24 9.40 -31.94 -28.37
CA ALA A 24 8.00 -31.50 -28.24
C ALA A 24 7.41 -31.88 -26.87
N ALA A 25 7.70 -33.07 -26.36
CA ALA A 25 7.27 -33.50 -25.03
C ALA A 25 7.88 -32.65 -23.90
N LEU A 26 9.12 -32.18 -24.05
CA LEU A 26 9.76 -31.25 -23.12
C LEU A 26 9.08 -29.87 -23.11
N LEU A 27 8.61 -29.37 -24.27
CA LEU A 27 7.85 -28.12 -24.36
C LEU A 27 6.43 -28.22 -23.77
N PHE A 28 5.80 -29.39 -23.84
CA PHE A 28 4.51 -29.63 -23.15
C PHE A 28 4.67 -29.83 -21.63
N LEU A 29 5.85 -30.24 -21.15
CA LEU A 29 6.15 -30.30 -19.72
C LEU A 29 6.44 -28.91 -19.11
N SER A 30 6.86 -27.92 -19.90
CA SER A 30 7.07 -26.55 -19.42
C SER A 30 5.78 -25.75 -19.19
N SER A 31 4.62 -26.24 -19.64
CA SER A 31 3.33 -25.54 -19.51
C SER A 31 2.63 -25.73 -18.15
N ARG A 32 3.34 -26.23 -17.13
CA ARG A 32 2.78 -26.47 -15.78
C ARG A 32 3.28 -25.50 -14.72
N PHE A 33 3.72 -24.30 -15.11
CA PHE A 33 3.73 -23.21 -14.14
C PHE A 33 2.29 -22.77 -13.95
N ALA A 34 1.66 -23.22 -12.84
CA ALA A 34 0.42 -22.63 -12.39
C ALA A 34 0.59 -21.11 -12.39
N VAL A 35 -0.27 -20.39 -13.10
CA VAL A 35 -0.28 -18.93 -13.02
C VAL A 35 -0.51 -18.58 -11.55
N PRO A 36 0.40 -17.84 -10.90
CA PRO A 36 0.19 -17.45 -9.51
C PRO A 36 -1.13 -16.68 -9.44
N GLN A 37 -2.03 -17.11 -8.56
CA GLN A 37 -3.32 -16.45 -8.36
C GLN A 37 -3.08 -14.96 -8.07
N ALA A 38 -3.84 -14.10 -8.74
CA ALA A 38 -3.65 -12.66 -8.65
C ALA A 38 -4.42 -12.07 -7.46
N TYR A 39 -3.87 -11.02 -6.86
CA TYR A 39 -4.60 -10.18 -5.92
C TYR A 39 -5.60 -9.30 -6.69
N VAL A 40 -6.84 -9.23 -6.20
CA VAL A 40 -7.93 -8.41 -6.77
C VAL A 40 -8.27 -7.24 -5.85
N ASP A 41 -9.12 -6.31 -6.28
CA ASP A 41 -9.69 -5.31 -5.36
C ASP A 41 -10.56 -6.02 -4.31
N SER A 42 -10.36 -5.74 -3.03
CA SER A 42 -11.09 -6.37 -1.93
C SER A 42 -12.61 -6.11 -1.99
N LYS A 43 -13.05 -5.09 -2.71
CA LYS A 43 -14.47 -4.82 -2.98
C LYS A 43 -15.15 -5.94 -3.77
N VAL A 44 -14.39 -6.76 -4.50
CA VAL A 44 -14.92 -7.94 -5.21
C VAL A 44 -15.50 -8.96 -4.24
N CYS A 45 -15.01 -9.01 -3.00
CA CYS A 45 -15.51 -9.94 -1.97
C CYS A 45 -16.89 -9.53 -1.43
N THR A 46 -17.24 -8.24 -1.47
CA THR A 46 -18.41 -7.70 -0.77
C THR A 46 -19.76 -8.23 -1.26
N PRO A 47 -20.05 -8.37 -2.57
CA PRO A 47 -21.36 -8.83 -3.03
C PRO A 47 -21.72 -10.25 -2.58
N CYS A 48 -20.73 -11.14 -2.42
CA CYS A 48 -20.93 -12.51 -1.94
C CYS A 48 -20.79 -12.63 -0.41
N HIS A 49 -19.96 -11.78 0.21
CA HIS A 49 -19.67 -11.82 1.65
C HIS A 49 -20.10 -10.55 2.38
N THR A 50 -21.33 -10.10 2.15
CA THR A 50 -21.83 -8.81 2.64
C THR A 50 -21.69 -8.64 4.16
N GLU A 51 -22.11 -9.63 4.95
CA GLU A 51 -22.02 -9.54 6.42
C GLU A 51 -20.59 -9.55 6.93
N ILE A 52 -19.72 -10.35 6.31
CA ILE A 52 -18.30 -10.44 6.68
C ILE A 52 -17.61 -9.12 6.35
N ALA A 53 -17.83 -8.59 5.15
CA ALA A 53 -17.28 -7.30 4.74
C ALA A 53 -17.75 -6.16 5.65
N ALA A 54 -19.03 -6.14 6.04
CA ALA A 54 -19.58 -5.15 6.96
C ALA A 54 -18.97 -5.24 8.36
N LYS A 55 -18.73 -6.45 8.87
CA LYS A 55 -18.06 -6.65 10.18
C LYS A 55 -16.58 -6.27 10.10
N TRP A 56 -15.85 -6.75 9.08
CA TRP A 56 -14.45 -6.43 8.85
C TRP A 56 -14.23 -4.92 8.71
N GLY A 57 -15.10 -4.21 7.97
CA GLY A 57 -15.00 -2.77 7.73
C GLY A 57 -15.06 -1.91 9.00
N LYS A 58 -15.55 -2.46 10.13
CA LYS A 58 -15.58 -1.80 11.44
C LYS A 58 -14.34 -2.08 12.29
N THR A 59 -13.43 -2.92 11.83
CA THR A 59 -12.24 -3.31 12.60
C THR A 59 -11.10 -2.31 12.43
N GLY A 60 -10.17 -2.29 13.40
CA GLY A 60 -8.93 -1.53 13.26
C GLY A 60 -8.07 -1.99 12.08
N MET A 61 -8.15 -3.27 11.70
CA MET A 61 -7.45 -3.83 10.54
C MET A 61 -7.92 -3.19 9.23
N ALA A 62 -9.23 -3.09 9.01
CA ALA A 62 -9.77 -2.43 7.82
C ALA A 62 -9.43 -0.94 7.75
N ASN A 63 -9.28 -0.31 8.92
CA ASN A 63 -9.13 1.14 9.04
C ASN A 63 -7.69 1.61 9.32
N THR A 64 -6.70 0.71 9.38
CA THR A 64 -5.30 1.10 9.72
C THR A 64 -4.63 1.96 8.65
N TYR A 65 -5.18 2.00 7.43
CA TYR A 65 -4.72 2.87 6.35
C TYR A 65 -5.89 3.22 5.43
N ALA A 66 -6.12 4.50 5.16
CA ALA A 66 -7.24 4.94 4.33
C ALA A 66 -6.91 6.29 3.67
N PRO A 67 -7.61 6.70 2.59
CA PRO A 67 -7.58 8.08 2.14
C PRO A 67 -7.94 9.05 3.27
N ALA A 68 -7.23 10.17 3.36
CA ALA A 68 -7.60 11.26 4.26
C ALA A 68 -8.65 12.13 3.59
N THR A 69 -9.84 12.24 4.21
CA THR A 69 -10.96 13.01 3.65
C THR A 69 -10.99 14.44 4.18
N SER A 70 -10.90 14.61 5.50
CA SER A 70 -10.89 15.92 6.15
C SER A 70 -10.41 15.78 7.60
N ILE A 71 -9.78 16.82 8.12
CA ILE A 71 -9.45 16.99 9.53
C ILE A 71 -10.13 18.25 10.09
N PRO A 72 -10.53 18.24 11.37
CA PRO A 72 -11.09 19.43 12.01
C PRO A 72 -10.06 20.56 12.06
N LYS A 73 -10.56 21.79 12.19
CA LYS A 73 -9.68 22.95 12.42
C LYS A 73 -8.90 22.75 13.72
N PHE A 74 -7.58 22.86 13.65
CA PHE A 74 -6.71 22.81 14.82
C PHE A 74 -5.55 23.79 14.72
N GLU A 75 -4.97 24.11 15.87
CA GLU A 75 -3.68 24.77 16.01
C GLU A 75 -2.87 24.06 17.09
N TYR A 76 -1.59 23.83 16.82
CA TYR A 76 -0.65 23.18 17.74
C TYR A 76 0.70 23.90 17.68
N ARG A 77 1.24 24.28 18.83
CA ARG A 77 2.58 24.87 18.95
C ARG A 77 3.57 23.83 19.44
N HIS A 78 4.61 23.58 18.64
CA HIS A 78 5.68 22.67 19.01
C HIS A 78 6.76 23.41 19.82
N ALA A 79 6.69 23.36 21.14
CA ALA A 79 7.54 24.13 22.05
C ALA A 79 9.07 24.02 21.76
N PRO A 80 9.65 22.83 21.49
CA PRO A 80 11.09 22.70 21.20
C PRO A 80 11.57 23.49 19.98
N SER A 81 10.76 23.57 18.93
CA SER A 81 11.12 24.25 17.67
C SER A 81 10.58 25.68 17.58
N GLY A 82 9.56 26.00 18.38
CA GLY A 82 8.77 27.22 18.25
C GLY A 82 7.84 27.24 17.03
N GLU A 83 7.82 26.20 16.20
CA GLU A 83 6.95 26.10 15.03
C GLU A 83 5.48 25.94 15.43
N ILE A 84 4.60 26.49 14.60
CA ILE A 84 3.16 26.40 14.75
C ILE A 84 2.60 25.61 13.59
N PHE A 85 1.79 24.61 13.90
CA PHE A 85 1.09 23.76 12.96
C PHE A 85 -0.40 24.06 13.03
N THR A 86 -1.03 24.22 11.87
CA THR A 86 -2.49 24.34 11.77
C THR A 86 -3.00 23.33 10.75
N GLY A 87 -4.22 22.85 10.97
CA GLY A 87 -4.89 22.01 10.00
C GLY A 87 -6.35 22.40 9.85
N ASN A 88 -6.88 22.21 8.64
CA ASN A 88 -8.29 22.38 8.33
C ASN A 88 -8.61 21.70 6.99
N GLY A 89 -9.69 20.92 6.92
CA GLY A 89 -10.05 20.23 5.69
C GLY A 89 -8.99 19.21 5.31
N THR A 90 -8.42 19.30 4.11
CA THR A 90 -7.32 18.43 3.66
C THR A 90 -5.97 19.11 3.72
N THR A 91 -5.83 20.21 4.48
CA THR A 91 -4.61 21.00 4.51
C THR A 91 -3.97 20.97 5.90
N LEU A 92 -2.66 20.75 5.93
CA LEU A 92 -1.81 20.94 7.11
C LEU A 92 -0.70 21.92 6.77
N ARG A 93 -0.62 22.99 7.56
CA ARG A 93 0.30 24.11 7.38
C ARG A 93 1.24 24.19 8.58
N ARG A 94 2.49 24.56 8.31
CA ARG A 94 3.51 24.91 9.30
C ARG A 94 3.96 26.34 9.06
N TYR A 95 4.20 27.10 10.12
CA TYR A 95 4.83 28.41 10.05
C TYR A 95 5.59 28.74 11.33
N GLN A 96 6.43 29.77 11.28
CA GLN A 96 7.09 30.37 12.45
C GLN A 96 6.59 31.81 12.64
N GLN A 97 6.69 32.35 13.85
CA GLN A 97 6.37 33.76 14.09
C GLN A 97 7.61 34.62 13.81
N GLY A 98 7.45 35.60 12.93
CA GLY A 98 8.44 36.62 12.67
C GLY A 98 8.49 37.68 13.78
N PRO A 99 9.42 38.65 13.69
CA PRO A 99 9.66 39.63 14.76
C PRO A 99 8.45 40.52 15.10
N LYS A 100 7.50 40.71 14.18
CA LYS A 100 6.27 41.48 14.42
C LYS A 100 5.03 40.59 14.60
N GLY A 101 5.22 39.29 14.78
CA GLY A 101 4.15 38.29 14.96
C GLY A 101 3.55 37.77 13.66
N GLU A 102 4.04 38.19 12.50
CA GLU A 102 3.62 37.72 11.19
C GLU A 102 4.07 36.26 10.93
N PRO A 103 3.30 35.46 10.17
CA PRO A 103 3.72 34.11 9.80
C PRO A 103 4.86 34.16 8.76
N VAL A 104 6.01 33.60 9.10
CA VAL A 104 7.17 33.42 8.22
C VAL A 104 7.49 31.94 8.04
N ASN A 105 8.33 31.61 7.04
CA ASN A 105 8.71 30.22 6.70
C ASN A 105 7.50 29.28 6.60
N VAL A 106 6.49 29.73 5.87
CA VAL A 106 5.23 29.02 5.70
C VAL A 106 5.42 27.86 4.74
N LEU A 107 5.04 26.66 5.18
CA LEU A 107 4.93 25.49 4.34
C LEU A 107 3.55 24.88 4.49
N GLU A 108 3.04 24.30 3.41
CA GLU A 108 1.73 23.68 3.37
C GLU A 108 1.78 22.35 2.63
N LYS A 109 1.01 21.38 3.14
CA LYS A 109 0.85 20.06 2.53
C LYS A 109 -0.60 19.63 2.56
N THR A 110 -1.01 19.01 1.47
CA THR A 110 -2.28 18.31 1.37
C THR A 110 -2.16 16.93 2.01
N LEU A 111 -3.14 16.57 2.83
CA LEU A 111 -3.32 15.23 3.34
C LEU A 111 -3.86 14.35 2.22
N GLU A 112 -3.18 13.25 1.92
CA GLU A 112 -3.66 12.24 0.97
C GLU A 112 -4.15 10.98 1.68
N PHE A 113 -3.44 10.56 2.73
CA PHE A 113 -3.74 9.33 3.46
C PHE A 113 -3.70 9.52 4.96
N ARG A 114 -4.43 8.67 5.67
CA ARG A 114 -4.47 8.52 7.11
C ARG A 114 -3.89 7.15 7.47
N PHE A 115 -3.01 7.14 8.46
CA PHE A 115 -2.39 5.95 9.02
C PHE A 115 -2.80 5.79 10.49
N GLY A 116 -3.05 4.55 10.91
CA GLY A 116 -3.69 4.23 12.19
C GLY A 116 -5.20 4.08 12.03
N SER A 117 -5.88 3.39 12.95
CA SER A 117 -7.33 3.12 12.84
C SER A 117 -8.22 4.28 13.32
N GLY A 118 -7.65 5.29 13.98
CA GLY A 118 -8.41 6.34 14.66
C GLY A 118 -8.82 5.98 16.08
N GLU A 119 -8.71 4.71 16.48
CA GLU A 119 -9.03 4.27 17.84
C GLU A 119 -8.09 4.91 18.88
N HIS A 120 -6.78 4.85 18.61
CA HIS A 120 -5.76 5.43 19.49
C HIS A 120 -5.20 6.71 18.88
N SER A 121 -4.88 6.66 17.59
CA SER A 121 -4.31 7.80 16.88
C SER A 121 -4.60 7.74 15.38
N SER A 122 -4.37 8.88 14.72
CA SER A 122 -4.32 9.03 13.27
C SER A 122 -3.17 9.95 12.90
N SER A 123 -2.17 9.39 12.21
CA SER A 123 -1.13 10.13 11.51
C SER A 123 -1.56 10.39 10.07
N TYR A 124 -0.97 11.39 9.43
CA TYR A 124 -1.36 11.80 8.09
C TYR A 124 -0.17 11.82 7.17
N PHE A 125 -0.38 11.35 5.95
CA PHE A 125 0.63 11.31 4.91
C PHE A 125 0.22 12.20 3.74
N GLY A 126 1.21 12.82 3.11
CA GLY A 126 1.08 13.55 1.85
C GLY A 126 2.20 13.18 0.91
N ARG A 127 2.46 14.01 -0.11
CA ARG A 127 3.59 13.81 -1.03
C ARG A 127 4.57 14.96 -1.05
N ASP A 128 5.83 14.62 -1.30
CA ASP A 128 6.85 15.60 -1.67
C ASP A 128 6.72 16.01 -3.16
N ALA A 129 7.56 16.94 -3.61
CA ALA A 129 7.53 17.43 -4.98
C ALA A 129 7.88 16.37 -6.04
N LEU A 130 8.51 15.26 -5.63
CA LEU A 130 8.85 14.14 -6.49
C LEU A 130 7.79 13.03 -6.45
N GLY A 131 6.70 13.23 -5.71
CA GLY A 131 5.61 12.27 -5.56
C GLY A 131 5.88 11.17 -4.53
N ASN A 132 6.98 11.24 -3.76
CA ASN A 132 7.23 10.27 -2.69
C ASN A 132 6.26 10.51 -1.53
N LEU A 133 5.79 9.42 -0.91
CA LEU A 133 4.97 9.50 0.28
C LEU A 133 5.80 9.99 1.47
N ILE A 134 5.30 11.01 2.16
CA ILE A 134 5.91 11.61 3.34
C ILE A 134 4.94 11.59 4.53
N GLU A 135 5.49 11.39 5.72
CA GLU A 135 4.74 11.53 6.97
C GLU A 135 4.66 13.01 7.35
N LEU A 136 3.45 13.49 7.67
CA LEU A 136 3.24 14.84 8.13
C LEU A 136 3.45 14.92 9.66
N PRO A 137 3.93 16.05 10.21
CA PRO A 137 4.53 16.09 11.55
C PRO A 137 3.55 16.03 12.73
N VAL A 138 2.24 16.13 12.48
CA VAL A 138 1.23 16.25 13.53
C VAL A 138 0.16 15.18 13.35
N SER A 139 -0.16 14.51 14.45
CA SER A 139 -1.14 13.43 14.54
C SER A 139 -2.26 13.79 15.50
N TRP A 140 -3.42 13.18 15.26
CA TRP A 140 -4.51 13.14 16.22
C TRP A 140 -4.33 11.95 17.16
N TYR A 141 -4.58 12.16 18.45
CA TYR A 141 -4.60 11.12 19.49
C TYR A 141 -5.97 11.16 20.16
N SER A 142 -6.68 10.04 20.21
CA SER A 142 -8.10 10.01 20.61
C SER A 142 -8.33 10.01 22.13
N GLU A 143 -7.28 9.79 22.92
CA GLU A 143 -7.38 9.75 24.39
C GLU A 143 -7.91 11.06 25.00
N LYS A 144 -8.65 10.96 26.12
CA LYS A 144 -9.13 12.10 26.93
C LYS A 144 -9.91 13.17 26.17
N GLY A 145 -10.72 12.77 25.19
CA GLY A 145 -11.51 13.71 24.37
C GLY A 145 -10.73 14.26 23.17
N GLY A 146 -9.49 13.82 23.01
CA GLY A 146 -8.73 13.96 21.79
C GLY A 146 -7.81 15.17 21.75
N THR A 147 -6.59 14.96 21.26
CA THR A 147 -5.56 16.00 21.22
C THR A 147 -4.73 15.90 19.95
N TRP A 148 -4.25 17.06 19.50
CA TRP A 148 -3.26 17.17 18.45
C TRP A 148 -1.88 17.30 19.07
N ALA A 149 -0.94 16.48 18.60
CA ALA A 149 0.45 16.53 19.04
C ALA A 149 1.38 16.04 17.92
N MET A 150 2.68 16.20 18.13
CA MET A 150 3.66 15.71 17.17
C MET A 150 3.48 14.21 16.92
N SER A 151 3.67 13.80 15.66
CA SER A 151 3.75 12.40 15.28
C SER A 151 5.04 11.79 15.87
N PRO A 152 5.08 10.47 16.14
CA PRO A 152 6.25 9.82 16.71
C PRO A 152 7.52 10.05 15.88
N GLY A 153 8.58 10.56 16.51
CA GLY A 153 9.85 10.92 15.87
C GLY A 153 9.94 12.36 15.36
N PHE A 154 8.96 13.22 15.67
CA PHE A 154 9.00 14.66 15.40
C PHE A 154 9.10 15.53 16.67
N GLU A 155 9.37 14.95 17.83
CA GLU A 155 9.31 15.61 19.14
C GLU A 155 10.48 16.57 19.39
N THR A 156 11.54 16.50 18.58
CA THR A 156 12.76 17.32 18.77
C THR A 156 12.72 18.58 17.91
N ALA A 157 13.48 19.60 18.31
CA ALA A 157 13.59 20.84 17.54
C ALA A 157 14.14 20.64 16.11
N GLN A 158 14.96 19.59 15.88
CA GLN A 158 15.58 19.26 14.60
C GLN A 158 14.79 18.20 13.81
N HIS A 159 13.47 18.10 14.01
CA HIS A 159 12.65 17.14 13.27
C HIS A 159 12.65 17.39 11.75
N ALA A 160 12.36 16.35 10.98
CA ALA A 160 12.36 16.41 9.52
C ALA A 160 11.22 17.27 8.91
N GLY A 161 10.21 17.66 9.68
CA GLY A 161 9.08 18.46 9.15
C GLY A 161 8.43 17.79 7.92
N PHE A 162 8.23 18.52 6.83
CA PHE A 162 7.60 17.99 5.61
C PHE A 162 8.55 17.23 4.67
N THR A 163 9.63 16.63 5.18
CA THR A 163 10.59 15.87 4.36
C THR A 163 10.77 14.41 4.80
N ARG A 164 10.13 13.97 5.89
CA ARG A 164 10.24 12.59 6.37
C ARG A 164 9.55 11.62 5.42
N LYS A 165 10.33 10.84 4.67
CA LYS A 165 9.80 9.78 3.79
C LYS A 165 9.18 8.66 4.61
N VAL A 166 8.02 8.17 4.17
CA VAL A 166 7.41 6.97 4.75
C VAL A 166 8.23 5.76 4.35
N ASN A 167 8.61 4.95 5.33
CA ASN A 167 9.27 3.69 5.07
C ASN A 167 8.25 2.69 4.46
N PRO A 168 8.47 2.15 3.25
CA PRO A 168 7.57 1.18 2.63
C PRO A 168 7.27 -0.05 3.51
N GLN A 169 8.18 -0.41 4.42
CA GLN A 169 7.99 -1.51 5.36
C GLN A 169 6.80 -1.29 6.31
N CYS A 170 6.45 -0.05 6.64
CA CYS A 170 5.25 0.28 7.41
C CYS A 170 3.99 -0.15 6.64
N LEU A 171 3.94 0.18 5.35
CA LEU A 171 2.80 -0.14 4.48
C LEU A 171 2.70 -1.63 4.17
N PHE A 172 3.82 -2.36 4.28
CA PHE A 172 3.80 -3.81 4.11
C PHE A 172 2.92 -4.49 5.17
N CYS A 173 2.95 -4.05 6.43
CA CYS A 173 2.11 -4.63 7.48
C CYS A 173 0.77 -3.92 7.67
N HIS A 174 0.71 -2.62 7.39
CA HIS A 174 -0.47 -1.79 7.63
C HIS A 174 -1.28 -1.47 6.37
N ASN A 175 -1.10 -2.21 5.27
CA ASN A 175 -1.88 -2.02 4.06
C ASN A 175 -2.05 -3.33 3.27
N ALA A 176 -2.97 -3.35 2.31
CA ALA A 176 -3.29 -4.52 1.50
C ALA A 176 -2.06 -5.02 0.72
N ILE A 177 -2.03 -6.31 0.39
CA ILE A 177 -1.07 -6.84 -0.59
C ILE A 177 -1.59 -6.42 -1.97
N SER A 178 -1.26 -5.21 -2.38
CA SER A 178 -1.51 -4.79 -3.75
C SER A 178 -0.21 -4.35 -4.39
N PRO A 179 0.09 -4.72 -5.66
CA PRO A 179 1.16 -4.06 -6.43
C PRO A 179 0.93 -2.54 -6.55
N VAL A 180 -0.27 -2.09 -6.16
CA VAL A 180 -0.81 -0.74 -6.15
C VAL A 180 -0.58 -0.03 -4.79
N GLY A 181 0.31 -0.54 -3.93
CA GLY A 181 0.71 0.10 -2.67
C GLY A 181 1.20 1.56 -2.78
N THR A 182 1.31 2.08 -4.00
CA THR A 182 1.67 3.46 -4.35
C THR A 182 0.52 4.32 -4.93
N THR A 183 -0.59 3.74 -5.40
CA THR A 183 -1.66 4.48 -6.12
C THR A 183 -2.93 4.74 -5.30
N GLY A 184 -2.92 4.49 -3.99
CA GLY A 184 -3.99 4.93 -3.09
C GLY A 184 -5.32 4.17 -3.20
N LYS A 185 -5.34 3.00 -3.85
CA LYS A 185 -6.56 2.18 -4.01
C LYS A 185 -6.70 1.06 -2.97
N ALA A 186 -5.62 0.72 -2.28
CA ALA A 186 -5.60 -0.24 -1.18
C ALA A 186 -5.94 0.45 0.16
N VAL A 187 -6.91 -0.10 0.89
CA VAL A 187 -7.37 0.40 2.20
C VAL A 187 -7.17 -0.69 3.26
N GLY A 188 -6.38 -0.35 4.28
CA GLY A 188 -6.12 -1.20 5.45
C GLY A 188 -5.58 -2.59 5.13
N ILE A 189 -5.62 -3.46 6.14
CA ILE A 189 -5.31 -4.88 6.01
C ILE A 189 -6.55 -5.56 5.43
N ASP A 190 -6.51 -5.86 4.13
CA ASP A 190 -7.63 -6.39 3.36
C ASP A 190 -7.84 -7.90 3.52
N CYS A 191 -8.90 -8.43 2.90
CA CYS A 191 -9.25 -9.85 2.96
C CYS A 191 -8.06 -10.75 2.56
N GLN A 192 -7.34 -10.35 1.52
CA GLN A 192 -6.29 -11.15 0.90
C GLN A 192 -4.97 -11.14 1.68
N ARG A 193 -4.81 -10.25 2.67
CA ARG A 193 -3.72 -10.36 3.67
C ARG A 193 -3.82 -11.63 4.51
N CYS A 194 -5.03 -12.14 4.75
CA CYS A 194 -5.26 -13.36 5.51
C CYS A 194 -5.62 -14.55 4.62
N HIS A 195 -6.40 -14.32 3.57
CA HIS A 195 -6.92 -15.38 2.69
C HIS A 195 -6.06 -15.67 1.46
N GLY A 196 -5.00 -14.90 1.24
CA GLY A 196 -4.19 -15.00 0.02
C GLY A 196 -4.87 -14.38 -1.20
N PRO A 197 -4.26 -14.50 -2.39
CA PRO A 197 -4.80 -13.94 -3.62
C PRO A 197 -6.18 -14.52 -3.93
N GLY A 198 -7.15 -13.66 -4.32
CA GLY A 198 -8.55 -14.06 -4.45
C GLY A 198 -9.06 -14.26 -5.89
N SER A 199 -8.24 -14.07 -6.93
CA SER A 199 -8.74 -14.00 -8.32
C SER A 199 -9.59 -15.19 -8.77
N ASP A 200 -9.11 -16.41 -8.51
CA ASP A 200 -9.76 -17.63 -9.00
C ASP A 200 -11.03 -17.92 -8.20
N HIS A 201 -11.00 -17.71 -6.89
CA HIS A 201 -12.18 -17.81 -6.03
C HIS A 201 -13.27 -16.80 -6.43
N ALA A 202 -12.89 -15.56 -6.75
CA ALA A 202 -13.83 -14.55 -7.20
C ALA A 202 -14.45 -14.89 -8.56
N ALA A 203 -13.70 -15.52 -9.46
CA ALA A 203 -14.19 -15.92 -10.78
C ALA A 203 -15.03 -17.21 -10.75
N ASN A 204 -14.67 -18.14 -9.86
CA ASN A 204 -15.29 -19.46 -9.74
C ASN A 204 -15.56 -19.77 -8.25
N PRO A 205 -16.54 -19.10 -7.63
CA PRO A 205 -16.87 -19.32 -6.23
C PRO A 205 -17.44 -20.74 -6.06
N THR A 206 -16.88 -21.47 -5.09
CA THR A 206 -17.31 -22.82 -4.69
C THR A 206 -18.34 -22.77 -3.58
#